data_AF-A0A8C4WZP5-F1
#
_entry.id   AF-A0A8C4WZP5-F1
#
_cell.length_a   1.000
_cell.length_b   1.000
_cell.length_c   1.000
_cell.angle_alpha   90.00
_cell.angle_beta   90.00
_cell.angle_gamma   90.00
#
_symmetry.space_group_name_H-M   'P 1'
#
loop_
_entity.id
_entity.type
_entity.pdbx_description
1 polymer ?
#
loop_
_entity_poly.entity_id
_entity_poly.type
_entity_poly.pdbx_seq_one_letter_code
_entity_poly.pdbx_strand_id
1 'polypeptide(L)'
;HFCPQISASSIKRWLKYHLDNREYAVNDVVAGIHEYFNVMLGTQLLYKFERPQYADMLTEHPNLTMAQLYGAPHLLRLFVRIGAMLAYTPLDEKGITLLLNFLHDFLKYLVKNSAALFSANDYEVAPPEYHRKAV
;
A
#
# COMPACT_ATOMS: atom_id res chain seq x y z
N HIS A 1 13.65 -4.26 -12.26
CA HIS A 1 12.21 -4.21 -12.53
C HIS A 1 11.66 -2.95 -11.88
N PHE A 2 11.03 -2.10 -12.69
CA PHE A 2 10.56 -0.75 -12.41
C PHE A 2 9.06 -0.75 -12.66
N CYS A 3 8.24 -0.23 -11.75
CA CYS A 3 6.78 -0.25 -11.90
C CYS A 3 6.31 1.16 -12.25
N PRO A 4 5.98 1.47 -13.51
CA PRO A 4 5.65 2.82 -13.94
C PRO A 4 4.17 3.16 -13.69
N GLN A 5 3.69 3.00 -12.46
CA GLN A 5 2.30 3.22 -12.02
C GLN A 5 1.35 2.02 -12.22
N ILE A 6 1.17 1.21 -11.18
CA ILE A 6 -0.08 0.46 -11.04
C ILE A 6 -1.14 1.44 -10.55
N SER A 7 -2.07 1.73 -11.44
CA SER A 7 -3.29 2.47 -11.19
C SER A 7 -3.91 2.13 -9.82
N ALA A 8 -3.97 3.10 -8.91
CA ALA A 8 -4.67 3.02 -7.61
C ALA A 8 -6.18 2.72 -7.73
N SER A 9 -6.71 2.54 -8.95
CA SER A 9 -8.11 2.24 -9.24
C SER A 9 -8.58 0.91 -8.66
N SER A 10 -7.73 -0.14 -8.64
CA SER A 10 -8.11 -1.46 -8.12
C SER A 10 -8.22 -1.49 -6.58
N ILE A 11 -7.32 -0.80 -5.88
CA ILE A 11 -7.38 -0.64 -4.41
C ILE A 11 -8.57 0.23 -4.03
N LYS A 12 -8.79 1.37 -4.71
CA LYS A 12 -9.97 2.22 -4.49
C LYS A 12 -11.28 1.44 -4.66
N ARG A 13 -11.34 0.52 -5.63
CA ARG A 13 -12.53 -0.31 -5.87
C ARG A 13 -12.78 -1.32 -4.74
N TRP A 14 -11.74 -1.92 -4.17
CA TRP A 14 -11.89 -2.78 -2.99
C TRP A 14 -12.30 -1.99 -1.74
N LEU A 15 -11.63 -0.85 -1.50
CA LEU A 15 -11.96 0.04 -0.40
C LEU A 15 -13.44 0.45 -0.51
N LYS A 16 -13.88 0.93 -1.67
CA LYS A 16 -15.30 1.31 -1.89
C LYS A 16 -16.27 0.15 -1.62
N TYR A 17 -15.97 -1.06 -2.10
CA TYR A 17 -16.83 -2.23 -1.91
C TYR A 17 -16.98 -2.66 -0.43
N HIS A 18 -15.95 -2.45 0.40
CA HIS A 18 -16.01 -2.75 1.84
C HIS A 18 -16.50 -1.57 2.69
N LEU A 19 -16.23 -0.32 2.28
CA LEU A 19 -16.68 0.90 2.97
C LEU A 19 -18.20 1.09 2.87
N ASP A 20 -18.82 0.66 1.77
CA ASP A 20 -20.28 0.78 1.57
C ASP A 20 -21.10 -0.22 2.43
N ASN A 21 -20.47 -1.16 3.15
CA ASN A 21 -21.17 -2.31 3.76
C ASN A 21 -20.86 -2.65 5.23
N ARG A 22 -20.00 -1.91 5.96
CA ARG A 22 -19.78 -2.16 7.41
C ARG A 22 -19.50 -0.88 8.22
N GLU A 23 -19.94 -0.97 9.49
CA GLU A 23 -19.83 -0.01 10.60
C GLU A 23 -18.60 0.93 10.59
N TYR A 24 -18.80 2.12 11.19
CA TYR A 24 -17.79 3.15 11.48
C TYR A 24 -16.39 2.62 11.82
N ALA A 25 -16.29 1.53 12.59
CA ALA A 25 -15.02 0.90 12.96
C ALA A 25 -14.17 0.45 11.77
N VAL A 26 -14.79 0.02 10.66
CA VAL A 26 -14.06 -0.37 9.43
C VAL A 26 -13.51 0.86 8.71
N ASN A 27 -14.26 1.97 8.70
CA ASN A 27 -13.80 3.22 8.10
C ASN A 27 -12.56 3.76 8.82
N ASP A 28 -12.55 3.71 10.16
CA ASP A 28 -11.41 4.15 10.97
C ASP A 28 -10.16 3.29 10.74
N VAL A 29 -10.34 1.96 10.64
CA VAL A 29 -9.23 1.04 10.33
C VAL A 29 -8.67 1.30 8.93
N VAL A 30 -9.55 1.49 7.93
CA VAL A 30 -9.14 1.81 6.56
C VAL A 30 -8.39 3.14 6.50
N ALA A 31 -8.91 4.17 7.17
CA ALA A 31 -8.27 5.48 7.24
C ALA A 31 -6.88 5.37 7.89
N GLY A 32 -6.77 4.62 8.99
CA GLY A 32 -5.50 4.36 9.66
C GLY A 32 -4.49 3.64 8.76
N ILE A 33 -4.90 2.60 8.02
CA ILE A 33 -4.03 1.91 7.06
C ILE A 33 -3.60 2.85 5.94
N HIS A 34 -4.52 3.67 5.42
CA HIS A 34 -4.23 4.60 4.34
C HIS A 34 -3.22 5.68 4.77
N GLU A 35 -3.41 6.28 5.95
CA GLU A 35 -2.49 7.28 6.50
C GLU A 35 -1.13 6.66 6.84
N TYR A 36 -1.14 5.47 7.44
CA TYR A 36 0.07 4.74 7.76
C TYR A 36 0.87 4.38 6.50
N PHE A 37 0.19 3.96 5.43
CA PHE A 37 0.83 3.72 4.13
C PHE A 37 1.51 4.99 3.60
N ASN A 38 0.84 6.14 3.68
CA ASN A 38 1.40 7.41 3.20
C ASN A 38 2.69 7.80 3.95
N VAL A 39 2.75 7.57 5.26
CA VAL A 39 3.92 7.90 6.08
C VAL A 39 5.04 6.87 5.93
N MET A 40 4.70 5.58 5.90
CA MET A 40 5.69 4.50 5.88
C MET A 40 6.27 4.23 4.50
N LEU A 41 5.57 4.57 3.42
CA LEU A 41 6.05 4.27 2.08
C LEU A 41 7.46 4.83 1.86
N GLY A 42 7.61 6.14 2.06
CA GLY A 42 8.87 6.85 1.84
C GLY A 42 10.02 6.43 2.76
N THR A 43 9.76 5.73 3.86
CA THR A 43 10.79 5.39 4.85
C THR A 43 11.11 3.91 4.87
N GLN A 44 10.11 3.03 4.84
CA GLN A 44 10.25 1.61 5.15
C GLN A 44 9.79 0.65 4.05
N LEU A 45 8.95 1.09 3.09
CA LEU A 45 8.35 0.16 2.12
C LEU A 45 9.08 0.13 0.76
N LEU A 46 9.91 1.13 0.47
CA LEU A 46 10.64 1.25 -0.79
C LEU A 46 12.04 0.64 -0.70
N TYR A 47 12.41 -0.17 -1.68
CA TYR A 47 13.79 -0.60 -1.89
C TYR A 47 14.66 0.58 -2.33
N LYS A 48 15.98 0.46 -2.14
CA LYS A 48 16.95 1.49 -2.57
C LYS A 48 16.76 1.89 -4.03
N PHE A 49 16.50 0.92 -4.89
CA PHE A 49 16.28 1.13 -6.32
C PHE A 49 14.99 1.91 -6.66
N GLU A 50 14.00 1.97 -5.76
CA GLU A 50 12.74 2.70 -5.95
C GLU A 50 12.81 4.14 -5.42
N ARG A 51 13.89 4.52 -4.74
CA ARG A 51 14.05 5.85 -4.12
C ARG A 51 14.09 7.01 -5.13
N PRO A 52 14.78 6.90 -6.28
CA PRO A 52 14.74 7.97 -7.28
C PRO A 52 13.34 8.18 -7.85
N GLN A 53 12.62 7.09 -8.14
CA GLN A 53 11.22 7.17 -8.58
C GLN A 53 10.35 7.89 -7.56
N TYR A 54 10.50 7.58 -6.28
CA TYR A 54 9.75 8.26 -5.22
C TYR A 54 10.02 9.77 -5.16
N ALA A 55 11.27 10.18 -5.32
CA ALA A 55 11.63 11.60 -5.37
C ALA A 55 11.04 12.31 -6.60
N ASP A 56 11.10 11.67 -7.76
CA ASP A 56 10.49 12.18 -9.00
C ASP A 56 8.96 12.30 -8.83
N MET A 57 8.30 11.29 -8.23
CA MET A 57 6.85 11.28 -7.96
C MET A 57 6.36 12.38 -7.02
N LEU A 58 7.12 12.67 -5.95
CA LEU A 58 6.80 13.78 -5.05
C LEU A 58 6.86 15.14 -5.77
N THR A 59 7.72 15.26 -6.77
CA THR A 59 7.92 16.49 -7.54
C THR A 59 6.87 16.64 -8.63
N GLU A 60 6.56 15.56 -9.35
CA GLU A 60 5.60 15.55 -10.47
C GLU A 60 4.14 15.58 -10.01
N HIS A 61 3.85 15.04 -8.82
CA HIS A 61 2.49 14.90 -8.30
C HIS A 61 2.34 15.39 -6.85
N PRO A 62 2.59 16.69 -6.57
CA PRO A 62 2.55 17.23 -5.20
C PRO A 62 1.16 17.17 -4.54
N ASN A 63 0.10 17.03 -5.36
CA ASN A 63 -1.29 17.00 -4.89
C ASN A 63 -1.83 15.58 -4.67
N LEU A 64 -1.06 14.54 -5.00
CA LEU A 64 -1.50 13.14 -4.87
C LEU A 64 -0.85 12.49 -3.65
N THR A 65 -1.63 11.66 -2.97
CA THR A 65 -1.10 10.88 -1.84
C THR A 65 -0.34 9.65 -2.34
N MET A 66 0.57 9.13 -1.52
CA MET A 66 1.33 7.94 -1.87
C MET A 66 0.42 6.71 -2.09
N ALA A 67 -0.65 6.59 -1.31
CA ALA A 67 -1.70 5.58 -1.51
C ALA A 67 -2.46 5.70 -2.85
N GLN A 68 -2.41 6.87 -3.50
CA GLN A 68 -2.98 7.08 -4.84
C GLN A 68 -1.99 6.81 -5.97
N LEU A 69 -0.69 6.87 -5.68
CA LEU A 69 0.38 6.67 -6.65
C LEU A 69 0.88 5.21 -6.64
N TYR A 70 0.91 4.58 -5.48
CA TYR A 70 1.45 3.23 -5.30
C TYR A 70 0.35 2.18 -5.14
N GLY A 71 0.59 1.01 -5.72
CA GLY A 71 -0.41 -0.04 -5.87
C GLY A 71 -0.34 -1.17 -4.83
N ALA A 72 -0.99 -2.29 -5.18
CA ALA A 72 -1.11 -3.47 -4.32
C ALA A 72 0.22 -4.08 -3.87
N PRO A 73 1.30 -4.11 -4.67
CA PRO A 73 2.60 -4.65 -4.25
C PRO A 73 3.19 -3.94 -3.04
N HIS A 74 3.15 -2.60 -3.01
CA HIS A 74 3.67 -1.81 -1.89
C HIS A 74 2.76 -1.91 -0.68
N LEU A 75 1.44 -1.93 -0.91
CA LEU A 75 0.48 -2.13 0.16
C LEU A 75 0.72 -3.48 0.86
N LEU A 76 1.00 -4.55 0.11
CA LEU A 76 1.34 -5.85 0.70
C LEU A 76 2.60 -5.79 1.60
N ARG A 77 3.60 -4.97 1.26
CA ARG A 77 4.79 -4.76 2.12
C ARG A 77 4.41 -4.09 3.44
N LEU A 78 3.39 -3.23 3.46
CA LEU A 78 2.88 -2.64 4.70
C LEU A 78 2.37 -3.72 5.65
N PHE A 79 1.66 -4.74 5.15
CA PHE A 79 1.14 -5.84 5.98
C PHE A 79 2.26 -6.63 6.67
N VAL A 80 3.42 -6.76 6.04
CA VAL A 80 4.59 -7.42 6.65
C VAL A 80 5.16 -6.56 7.80
N ARG A 81 5.00 -5.23 7.75
CA ARG A 81 5.48 -4.29 8.77
C ARG A 81 4.45 -3.97 9.84
N ILE A 82 3.15 -4.10 9.54
CA ILE A 82 2.08 -3.69 10.44
C ILE A 82 2.11 -4.45 11.77
N GLY A 83 2.57 -5.71 11.77
CA GLY A 83 2.70 -6.50 13.01
C GLY A 83 3.60 -5.84 14.06
N ALA A 84 4.67 -5.17 13.64
CA ALA A 84 5.51 -4.40 14.56
C ALA A 84 4.80 -3.13 15.07
N MET A 85 3.96 -2.50 14.23
CA MET A 85 3.19 -1.31 14.61
C MET A 85 2.06 -1.63 15.60
N LEU A 86 1.41 -2.78 15.45
CA LEU A 86 0.38 -3.23 16.40
C LEU A 86 0.93 -3.34 17.83
N ALA A 87 2.22 -3.66 17.98
CA ALA A 87 2.88 -3.72 19.28
C ALA A 87 3.04 -2.35 19.96
N TYR A 88 3.03 -1.26 19.19
CA TYR A 88 3.19 0.11 19.70
C TYR A 88 1.88 0.91 19.74
N THR A 89 0.79 0.35 19.21
CA THR A 89 -0.52 1.03 19.20
C THR A 89 -1.30 0.62 20.44
N PRO A 90 -1.76 1.57 21.27
CA PRO A 90 -2.54 1.26 22.48
C PRO A 90 -3.97 0.86 22.10
N LEU A 91 -4.13 -0.35 21.56
CA LEU A 91 -5.42 -0.97 21.29
C LEU A 91 -5.80 -1.92 22.42
N ASP A 92 -7.08 -1.96 22.76
CA ASP A 92 -7.62 -2.99 23.64
C ASP A 92 -7.73 -4.33 22.90
N GLU A 93 -7.89 -5.43 23.64
CA GLU A 93 -7.91 -6.79 23.08
C GLU A 93 -9.01 -6.97 22.02
N LYS A 94 -10.14 -6.29 22.18
CA LYS A 94 -11.25 -6.27 21.22
C LYS A 94 -10.87 -5.52 19.93
N GLY A 95 -10.26 -4.35 20.05
CA GLY A 95 -9.75 -3.58 18.92
C GLY A 95 -8.68 -4.34 18.13
N ILE A 96 -7.75 -5.01 18.83
CA ILE A 96 -6.73 -5.86 18.20
C ILE A 96 -7.39 -7.00 17.43
N THR A 97 -8.34 -7.70 18.05
CA THR A 97 -9.04 -8.84 17.41
C THR A 97 -9.82 -8.39 16.18
N LEU A 98 -10.53 -7.27 16.25
CA LEU A 98 -11.27 -6.72 15.12
C LEU A 98 -10.33 -6.33 13.97
N LEU A 99 -9.23 -5.67 14.30
CA LEU A 99 -8.22 -5.25 13.33
C LEU A 99 -7.58 -6.46 12.65
N LEU A 100 -7.16 -7.48 13.41
CA LEU A 100 -6.58 -8.70 12.86
C LEU A 100 -7.57 -9.44 11.93
N ASN A 101 -8.84 -9.52 12.30
CA ASN A 101 -9.87 -10.10 11.43
C ASN A 101 -10.02 -9.33 10.12
N PHE A 102 -10.05 -8.00 10.19
CA PHE A 102 -10.09 -7.15 8.99
C PHE A 102 -8.85 -7.34 8.10
N LEU A 103 -7.66 -7.35 8.70
CA LEU A 103 -6.40 -7.57 7.97
C LEU A 103 -6.38 -8.95 7.29
N HIS A 104 -6.83 -10.01 7.98
CA HIS A 104 -6.94 -11.34 7.40
C HIS A 104 -7.93 -11.41 6.23
N ASP A 105 -9.09 -10.78 6.34
CA ASP A 105 -10.07 -10.76 5.26
C ASP A 105 -9.57 -9.96 4.06
N PHE A 106 -8.83 -8.87 4.28
CA PHE A 106 -8.16 -8.14 3.22
C PHE A 106 -7.09 -8.98 2.52
N LEU A 107 -6.23 -9.69 3.27
CA LEU A 107 -5.22 -10.58 2.69
C LEU A 107 -5.86 -11.69 1.85
N LYS A 108 -6.97 -12.28 2.31
CA LYS A 108 -7.75 -13.26 1.52
C LYS A 108 -8.26 -12.64 0.22
N TYR A 109 -8.72 -11.40 0.25
CA TYR A 109 -9.14 -10.69 -0.96
C TYR A 109 -7.96 -10.48 -1.93
N LEU A 110 -6.79 -10.07 -1.43
CA LEU A 110 -5.59 -9.92 -2.27
C LEU A 110 -5.19 -11.23 -2.94
N VAL A 111 -5.23 -12.34 -2.20
CA VAL A 111 -4.94 -13.68 -2.75
C VAL A 111 -5.96 -14.06 -3.82
N LYS A 112 -7.25 -13.85 -3.56
CA LYS A 112 -8.35 -14.16 -4.50
C LYS A 112 -8.24 -13.37 -5.81
N ASN A 113 -7.75 -12.13 -5.75
CA ASN A 113 -7.61 -11.24 -6.91
C ASN A 113 -6.14 -11.12 -7.35
N SER A 114 -5.28 -12.05 -6.93
CA SER A 114 -3.84 -11.93 -7.09
C SER A 114 -3.41 -11.79 -8.55
N ALA A 115 -4.04 -12.56 -9.46
CA ALA A 115 -3.77 -12.50 -10.89
C ALA A 115 -4.08 -11.11 -11.51
N ALA A 116 -5.03 -10.37 -10.94
CA ALA A 116 -5.41 -9.04 -11.41
C ALA A 116 -4.66 -7.91 -10.68
N LEU A 117 -4.16 -8.17 -9.48
CA LEU A 117 -3.50 -7.18 -8.61
C LEU A 117 -1.97 -7.23 -8.66
N PHE A 118 -1.41 -8.39 -9.00
CA PHE A 118 0.03 -8.65 -9.03
C PHE A 118 0.40 -9.26 -10.38
N SER A 119 0.55 -8.42 -11.40
CA SER A 119 1.03 -8.86 -12.71
C SER A 119 2.48 -8.46 -12.93
N ALA A 120 3.28 -9.38 -13.45
CA ALA A 120 4.64 -9.06 -13.88
C ALA A 120 4.66 -8.05 -15.04
N ASN A 121 3.57 -7.95 -15.81
CA ASN A 121 3.42 -6.98 -16.90
C ASN A 121 3.29 -5.54 -16.40
N ASP A 122 3.02 -5.35 -15.10
CA ASP A 122 3.01 -4.03 -14.48
C ASP A 122 4.44 -3.52 -14.18
N TYR A 123 5.46 -4.32 -14.50
CA TYR A 123 6.86 -3.98 -14.30
C TYR A 123 7.59 -3.93 -15.64
N GLU A 124 8.27 -2.81 -15.87
CA GLU A 124 9.18 -2.61 -16.99
C GLU A 124 10.64 -2.72 -16.54
N VAL A 125 11.55 -2.88 -17.50
CA VAL A 125 12.99 -2.78 -17.22
C VAL A 125 13.35 -1.30 -17.13
N ALA A 126 13.91 -0.89 -16.00
CA ALA A 126 14.36 0.49 -15.81
C ALA A 126 15.39 0.88 -16.89
N PRO A 127 15.30 2.07 -17.49
CA PRO A 127 16.28 2.52 -18.47
C PRO A 127 17.67 2.73 -17.84
N PRO A 128 18.76 2.77 -18.64
CA PRO A 128 20.11 3.01 -18.13
C PRO A 128 20.29 4.35 -17.40
N GLU A 129 19.53 5.41 -17.76
CA GLU A 129 19.50 6.66 -16.99
C GLU A 129 19.00 6.43 -15.55
N TYR A 130 17.95 5.63 -15.39
CA TYR A 130 17.37 5.36 -14.08
C TYR A 130 18.33 4.54 -13.22
N HIS A 131 19.03 3.57 -13.81
CA HIS A 131 20.07 2.83 -13.10
C HIS A 131 21.15 3.75 -12.53
N ARG A 132 21.56 4.79 -13.26
CA ARG A 132 22.55 5.77 -12.78
C ARG A 132 22.05 6.60 -11.60
N LYS A 133 20.75 6.90 -11.53
CA LYS A 133 20.13 7.59 -10.38
C LYS A 133 19.95 6.67 -9.16
N ALA A 134 19.85 5.36 -9.38
CA ALA A 134 19.45 4.37 -8.37
C ALA A 134 20.63 3.63 -7.69
N VAL A 135 21.87 3.96 -8.07
CA VAL A 135 23.12 3.44 -7.49
C VAL A 135 23.50 4.21 -6.23
#